data_AF-A0A6P1ECV7-F1
#
_entry.id   AF-A0A6P1ECV7-F1
#
_cell.length_a   1.000
_cell.length_b   1.000
_cell.length_c   1.000
_cell.angle_alpha   90.00
_cell.angle_beta   90.00
_cell.angle_gamma   90.00
#
_symmetry.space_group_name_H-M   'P 1'
#
loop_
_entity.id
_entity.type
_entity.pdbx_description
1 polymer ?
#
loop_
_entity_poly.entity_id
_entity_poly.type
_entity_poly.pdbx_seq_one_letter_code
_entity_poly.pdbx_strand_id
1 'polypeptide(L)'
;MKKATSFLTFLGLVVAAGIVWITYPTVLESELKTFRALSPEDFKVIRASAITFAQENAAKGIVINPGHELSQVFELRCKSVPLMLVENGYDLLTLHVFGHADQRAPGIAHLESQMVTTFVPEGKPAKFGRVHVDPSGLEAFVMKHRDGIDVAQQCR
;
A
#
# COMPACT_ATOMS: atom_id res chain seq x y z
N MET A 1 37.02 -29.39 -13.03
CA MET A 1 36.64 -29.26 -11.61
C MET A 1 36.45 -27.80 -11.18
N LYS A 2 37.44 -26.89 -11.28
CA LYS A 2 37.30 -25.46 -10.88
C LYS A 2 36.08 -24.71 -11.43
N LYS A 3 35.71 -24.93 -12.70
CA LYS A 3 34.53 -24.30 -13.34
C LYS A 3 33.19 -24.74 -12.73
N ALA A 4 33.07 -26.02 -12.34
CA ALA A 4 31.86 -26.55 -11.73
C ALA A 4 31.68 -26.00 -10.29
N THR A 5 32.77 -25.89 -9.54
CA THR A 5 32.76 -25.30 -8.20
C THR A 5 32.38 -23.81 -8.25
N SER A 6 32.91 -23.06 -9.23
CA SER A 6 32.57 -21.65 -9.44
C SER A 6 31.13 -21.43 -9.91
N PHE A 7 30.58 -22.38 -10.66
CA PHE A 7 29.18 -22.32 -11.10
C PHE A 7 28.21 -22.62 -9.94
N LEU A 8 28.54 -23.61 -9.11
CA LEU A 8 27.76 -23.96 -7.92
C LEU A 8 27.76 -22.82 -6.88
N THR A 9 28.90 -22.16 -6.65
CA THR A 9 28.95 -20.99 -5.74
C THR A 9 28.16 -19.81 -6.29
N PHE A 10 28.26 -19.53 -7.60
CA PHE A 10 27.47 -18.49 -8.25
C PHE A 10 25.96 -18.78 -8.14
N LEU A 11 25.54 -20.02 -8.44
CA LEU A 11 24.14 -20.44 -8.31
C LEU A 11 23.65 -20.30 -6.87
N GLY A 12 24.47 -20.70 -5.89
CA GLY A 12 24.16 -20.52 -4.48
C GLY A 12 23.94 -19.06 -4.07
N LEU A 13 24.76 -18.14 -4.59
CA LEU A 13 24.59 -16.70 -4.35
C LEU A 13 23.31 -16.15 -4.96
N VAL A 14 22.97 -16.57 -6.19
CA VAL A 14 21.72 -16.16 -6.86
C VAL A 14 20.50 -16.66 -6.09
N VAL A 15 20.51 -17.91 -5.63
CA VAL A 15 19.43 -18.47 -4.81
C VAL A 15 19.32 -17.73 -3.47
N ALA A 16 20.43 -17.48 -2.79
CA ALA A 16 20.44 -16.72 -1.53
C ALA A 16 19.90 -15.29 -1.72
N ALA A 17 20.31 -14.60 -2.78
CA ALA A 17 19.80 -13.26 -3.11
C ALA A 17 18.30 -13.30 -3.43
N GLY A 18 17.83 -14.31 -4.15
CA GLY A 18 16.41 -14.52 -4.44
C GLY A 18 15.57 -14.76 -3.18
N ILE A 19 16.07 -15.59 -2.25
CA ILE A 19 15.41 -15.81 -0.96
C ILE A 19 15.35 -14.50 -0.17
N VAL A 20 16.48 -13.79 -0.05
CA VAL A 20 16.52 -12.49 0.64
C VAL A 20 15.53 -11.51 0.02
N TRP A 21 15.42 -11.45 -1.31
CA TRP A 21 14.46 -10.58 -2.00
C TRP A 21 13.00 -10.90 -1.63
N ILE A 22 12.65 -12.19 -1.57
CA ILE A 22 11.30 -12.68 -1.24
C ILE A 22 10.99 -12.49 0.24
N THR A 23 11.95 -12.77 1.12
CA THR A 23 11.75 -12.77 2.57
C THR A 23 12.14 -11.46 3.23
N TYR A 24 12.65 -10.47 2.48
CA TYR A 24 13.02 -9.18 3.05
C TYR A 24 11.80 -8.60 3.76
N PRO A 25 11.90 -8.26 5.05
CA PRO A 25 10.74 -7.86 5.85
C PRO A 25 10.01 -6.71 5.15
N THR A 26 8.78 -6.97 4.72
CA THR A 26 7.81 -5.96 4.26
C THR A 26 7.25 -5.14 5.43
N VAL A 27 7.87 -5.22 6.62
CA VAL A 27 7.43 -4.62 7.89
C VAL A 27 7.43 -3.08 7.84
N LEU A 28 7.70 -2.48 6.69
CA LEU A 28 7.77 -1.05 6.46
C LEU A 28 6.36 -0.46 6.35
N GLU A 29 5.84 -0.09 7.53
CA GLU A 29 4.84 0.96 7.77
C GLU A 29 3.50 0.86 7.04
N SER A 30 3.25 -0.25 6.34
CA SER A 30 1.99 -0.46 5.69
C SER A 30 0.96 -0.87 6.74
N GLU A 31 -0.07 -0.05 6.92
CA GLU A 31 -1.11 -0.27 7.92
C GLU A 31 -2.27 -0.99 7.24
N LEU A 32 -2.46 -2.27 7.55
CA LEU A 32 -3.62 -3.04 7.10
C LEU A 32 -4.67 -3.06 8.20
N LYS A 33 -5.81 -2.42 7.95
CA LYS A 33 -6.98 -2.44 8.81
C LYS A 33 -8.07 -3.30 8.19
N THR A 34 -8.78 -4.03 9.04
CA THR A 34 -9.92 -4.85 8.64
C THR A 34 -11.17 -4.38 9.36
N PHE A 35 -12.27 -4.39 8.61
CA PHE A 35 -13.59 -3.94 9.04
C PHE A 35 -14.64 -4.91 8.54
N ARG A 36 -15.86 -4.77 9.07
CA ARG A 36 -17.03 -5.45 8.53
C ARG A 36 -17.20 -5.09 7.06
N ALA A 37 -17.50 -6.10 6.23
CA ALA A 37 -17.83 -5.87 4.84
C ALA A 37 -19.04 -4.92 4.70
N LEU A 38 -18.98 -4.03 3.72
CA LEU A 38 -20.03 -3.08 3.40
C LEU A 38 -21.01 -3.68 2.39
N SER A 39 -22.24 -3.16 2.38
CA SER A 39 -23.13 -3.43 1.25
C SER A 39 -22.54 -2.82 -0.03
N PRO A 40 -22.87 -3.35 -1.23
CA PRO A 40 -22.39 -2.77 -2.48
C PRO A 40 -22.77 -1.29 -2.66
N GLU A 41 -23.91 -0.86 -2.11
CA GLU A 41 -24.36 0.53 -2.20
C GLU A 41 -23.56 1.44 -1.26
N ASP A 42 -23.29 1.01 -0.03
CA ASP A 42 -22.43 1.75 0.89
C ASP A 42 -21.01 1.87 0.32
N PHE A 43 -20.49 0.80 -0.30
CA PHE A 43 -19.18 0.84 -0.95
C PHE A 43 -19.12 1.84 -2.11
N LYS A 44 -20.19 1.96 -2.91
CA LYS A 44 -20.28 3.00 -3.96
C LYS A 44 -20.19 4.40 -3.39
N VAL A 45 -20.79 4.66 -2.24
CA VAL A 45 -20.71 5.97 -1.56
C VAL A 45 -19.27 6.27 -1.14
N ILE A 46 -18.58 5.29 -0.53
CA ILE A 46 -17.17 5.44 -0.15
C ILE A 46 -16.27 5.66 -1.38
N ARG A 47 -16.49 4.90 -2.45
CA ARG A 47 -15.78 5.08 -3.72
C ARG A 47 -16.00 6.47 -4.30
N ALA A 48 -17.24 6.96 -4.33
CA ALA A 48 -17.57 8.29 -4.83
C ALA A 48 -16.86 9.38 -4.01
N SER A 49 -16.84 9.25 -2.68
CA SER A 49 -16.09 10.17 -1.80
C SER A 49 -14.58 10.18 -2.12
N ALA A 50 -13.98 8.99 -2.33
CA ALA A 50 -12.57 8.88 -2.72
C ALA A 50 -12.29 9.49 -4.11
N ILE A 51 -13.22 9.35 -5.06
CA ILE A 51 -13.13 10.01 -6.38
C ILE A 51 -13.13 11.53 -6.22
N THR A 52 -14.07 12.09 -5.45
CA THR A 52 -14.13 13.53 -5.18
C THR A 52 -12.84 14.03 -4.53
N PHE A 53 -12.34 13.34 -3.50
CA PHE A 53 -11.07 13.66 -2.86
C PHE A 53 -9.89 13.71 -3.85
N ALA A 54 -9.80 12.72 -4.75
CA ALA A 54 -8.75 12.68 -5.75
C ALA A 54 -8.88 13.83 -6.76
N GLN A 55 -10.09 14.18 -7.18
CA GLN A 55 -10.34 15.32 -8.07
C GLN A 55 -9.92 16.64 -7.43
N GLU A 56 -10.28 16.86 -6.16
CA GLU A 56 -9.90 18.06 -5.40
C GLU A 56 -8.39 18.18 -5.19
N ASN A 57 -7.66 17.07 -5.18
CA ASN A 57 -6.21 17.02 -4.99
C ASN A 57 -5.43 16.66 -6.25
N ALA A 58 -6.07 16.69 -7.43
CA ALA A 58 -5.43 16.33 -8.69
C ALA A 58 -4.23 17.23 -9.02
N ALA A 59 -4.31 18.53 -8.69
CA ALA A 59 -3.23 19.49 -8.89
C ALA A 59 -1.95 19.14 -8.08
N LYS A 60 -2.11 18.43 -6.95
CA LYS A 60 -1.00 17.92 -6.14
C LYS A 60 -0.45 16.60 -6.67
N GLY A 61 -1.07 16.03 -7.70
CA GLY A 61 -0.69 14.75 -8.30
C GLY A 61 -1.35 13.53 -7.65
N ILE A 62 -2.38 13.70 -6.81
CA ILE A 62 -3.17 12.57 -6.32
C ILE A 62 -4.07 12.08 -7.44
N VAL A 63 -4.08 10.77 -7.67
CA VAL A 63 -4.93 10.11 -8.66
C VAL A 63 -5.62 8.91 -8.04
N ILE A 64 -6.75 8.53 -8.62
CA ILE A 64 -7.51 7.34 -8.21
C ILE A 64 -7.57 6.35 -9.38
N ASN A 65 -7.35 5.08 -9.06
CA ASN A 65 -7.77 3.95 -9.87
C ASN A 65 -9.06 3.39 -9.26
N PRO A 66 -10.24 3.73 -9.78
CA PRO A 66 -11.51 3.33 -9.19
C PRO A 66 -11.82 1.83 -9.38
N GLY A 67 -11.02 1.11 -10.19
CA GLY A 67 -11.36 -0.23 -10.64
C GLY A 67 -12.52 -0.23 -11.64
N HIS A 68 -13.03 -1.42 -11.94
CA HIS A 68 -14.24 -1.58 -12.76
C HIS A 68 -15.48 -1.12 -11.96
N GLU A 69 -16.54 -0.66 -12.62
CA GLU A 69 -17.75 -0.15 -11.93
C GLU A 69 -18.33 -1.18 -10.95
N LEU A 70 -18.32 -2.45 -11.35
CA LEU A 70 -18.80 -3.58 -10.53
C LEU A 70 -17.77 -4.11 -9.54
N SER A 71 -16.50 -3.68 -9.60
CA SER A 71 -15.51 -4.14 -8.63
C SER A 71 -15.80 -3.56 -7.26
N GLN A 72 -15.34 -4.24 -6.22
CA GLN A 72 -15.43 -3.80 -4.83
C GLN A 72 -14.05 -3.31 -4.34
N VAL A 73 -13.30 -2.63 -5.21
CA VAL A 73 -11.93 -2.19 -4.94
C VAL A 73 -11.67 -0.82 -5.56
N PHE A 74 -10.87 0.02 -4.90
CA PHE A 74 -10.26 1.20 -5.49
C PHE A 74 -8.91 1.50 -4.84
N GLU A 75 -8.03 2.18 -5.57
CA GLU A 75 -6.68 2.54 -5.12
C GLU A 75 -6.43 4.04 -5.34
N LEU A 76 -5.94 4.72 -4.30
CA LEU A 76 -5.40 6.07 -4.37
C LEU A 76 -3.89 6.03 -4.53
N ARG A 77 -3.35 6.91 -5.38
CA ARG A 77 -1.93 6.98 -5.71
C ARG A 77 -1.44 8.42 -5.71
N CYS A 78 -0.19 8.61 -5.35
CA CYS A 78 0.56 9.82 -5.63
C CYS A 78 1.28 9.61 -6.96
N LYS A 79 0.75 10.17 -8.05
CA LYS A 79 1.11 9.86 -9.44
C LYS A 79 1.06 8.34 -9.66
N SER A 80 2.21 7.67 -9.78
CA SER A 80 2.32 6.21 -9.96
C SER A 80 2.57 5.42 -8.67
N VAL A 81 2.71 6.08 -7.51
CA VAL A 81 3.10 5.42 -6.26
C VAL A 81 1.86 5.21 -5.38
N PRO A 82 1.56 3.98 -4.92
CA PRO A 82 0.37 3.70 -4.14
C PRO A 82 0.35 4.46 -2.81
N LEU A 83 -0.83 4.92 -2.40
CA LEU A 83 -1.08 5.59 -1.11
C LEU A 83 -2.01 4.78 -0.24
N MET A 84 -3.14 4.33 -0.79
CA MET A 84 -4.15 3.58 -0.08
C MET A 84 -4.90 2.65 -1.03
N LEU A 85 -5.13 1.41 -0.63
CA LEU A 85 -5.98 0.44 -1.30
C LEU A 85 -7.15 0.11 -0.38
N VAL A 86 -8.37 0.13 -0.93
CA VAL A 86 -9.57 -0.26 -0.21
C VAL A 86 -10.25 -1.37 -1.00
N GLU A 87 -10.47 -2.51 -0.36
CA GLU A 87 -11.11 -3.68 -0.95
C GLU A 87 -12.22 -4.18 -0.04
N ASN A 88 -13.46 -4.14 -0.52
CA ASN A 88 -14.63 -4.72 0.13
C ASN A 88 -14.79 -6.18 -0.31
N GLY A 89 -14.07 -7.06 0.38
CA GLY A 89 -14.12 -8.50 0.17
C GLY A 89 -15.44 -9.11 0.64
N TYR A 90 -15.58 -10.43 0.46
CA TYR A 90 -16.80 -11.15 0.83
C TYR A 90 -17.05 -11.15 2.35
N ASP A 91 -16.01 -11.40 3.14
CA ASP A 91 -16.12 -11.48 4.61
C ASP A 91 -15.72 -10.17 5.32
N LEU A 92 -14.74 -9.45 4.76
CA LEU A 92 -14.13 -8.28 5.39
C LEU A 92 -13.86 -7.19 4.36
N LEU A 93 -14.05 -5.95 4.80
CA LEU A 93 -13.48 -4.78 4.16
C LEU A 93 -12.04 -4.62 4.65
N THR A 94 -11.11 -4.44 3.72
CA THR A 94 -9.72 -4.14 4.02
C THR A 94 -9.37 -2.72 3.57
N LEU A 95 -8.61 -2.03 4.41
CA LEU A 95 -8.04 -0.72 4.12
C LEU A 95 -6.53 -0.83 4.36
N HIS A 96 -5.76 -0.75 3.28
CA HIS A 96 -4.32 -0.85 3.30
C HIS A 96 -3.72 0.51 2.98
N VAL A 97 -3.13 1.15 3.98
CA VAL A 97 -2.34 2.38 3.81
C VAL A 97 -0.90 1.98 3.57
N PHE A 98 -0.32 2.40 2.44
CA PHE A 98 1.04 2.05 2.08
C PHE A 98 2.05 2.91 2.85
N GLY A 99 3.28 2.41 3.02
CA GLY A 99 4.32 3.07 3.80
C GLY A 99 4.52 4.54 3.42
N HIS A 100 4.67 5.38 4.45
CA HIS A 100 4.88 6.84 4.35
C HIS A 100 3.83 7.58 3.50
N ALA A 101 2.61 7.04 3.32
CA ALA A 101 1.59 7.66 2.49
C ALA A 101 1.15 9.04 3.00
N ASP A 102 1.12 9.24 4.32
CA ASP A 102 0.82 10.51 4.98
C ASP A 102 1.93 11.56 4.80
N GLN A 103 3.20 11.14 4.81
CA GLN A 103 4.32 12.04 4.50
C GLN A 103 4.33 12.44 3.01
N ARG A 104 4.04 11.48 2.13
CA ARG A 104 4.00 11.71 0.68
C ARG A 104 2.77 12.52 0.26
N ALA A 105 1.63 12.32 0.91
CA ALA A 105 0.37 13.00 0.63
C ALA A 105 -0.42 13.21 1.94
N PRO A 106 -0.21 14.34 2.66
CA PRO A 106 -0.81 14.58 3.99
C PRO A 106 -2.34 14.47 4.05
N GLY A 107 -3.04 14.75 2.94
CA GLY A 107 -4.49 14.60 2.86
C GLY A 107 -4.99 13.17 3.07
N ILE A 108 -4.15 12.16 2.83
CA ILE A 108 -4.51 10.74 2.99
C ILE A 108 -4.81 10.40 4.46
N ALA A 109 -4.06 10.96 5.41
CA ALA A 109 -4.30 10.72 6.83
C ALA A 109 -5.70 11.22 7.26
N HIS A 110 -6.17 12.32 6.67
CA HIS A 110 -7.50 12.83 6.94
C HIS A 110 -8.58 11.93 6.34
N LEU A 111 -8.44 11.56 5.06
CA LEU A 111 -9.38 10.66 4.38
C LEU A 111 -9.49 9.31 5.10
N GLU A 112 -8.34 8.74 5.49
CA GLU A 112 -8.28 7.52 6.27
C GLU A 112 -9.06 7.64 7.58
N SER A 113 -8.83 8.73 8.33
CA SER A 113 -9.53 8.94 9.60
C SER A 113 -11.04 9.01 9.40
N GLN A 114 -11.52 9.66 8.34
CA GLN A 114 -12.95 9.71 8.02
C GLN A 114 -13.51 8.30 7.75
N MET A 115 -12.79 7.48 6.97
CA MET A 115 -13.19 6.10 6.70
C MET A 115 -13.22 5.25 7.97
N VAL A 116 -12.14 5.25 8.76
CA VAL A 116 -11.98 4.45 9.98
C VAL A 116 -13.04 4.80 11.03
N THR A 117 -13.43 6.07 11.15
CA THR A 117 -14.50 6.49 12.08
C THR A 117 -15.89 6.03 11.66
N THR A 118 -16.09 5.75 10.37
CA THR A 118 -17.38 5.32 9.82
C THR A 118 -17.53 3.80 9.83
N PHE A 119 -16.41 3.07 9.69
CA PHE A 119 -16.44 1.61 9.57
C PHE A 119 -16.50 0.91 10.93
N VAL A 120 -17.11 -0.29 10.94
CA VAL A 120 -17.16 -1.15 12.12
C VAL A 120 -15.93 -2.06 12.12
N PRO A 121 -15.00 -1.96 13.09
CA PRO A 121 -13.83 -2.83 13.14
C PRO A 121 -14.22 -4.30 13.26
N GLU A 122 -13.61 -5.15 12.43
CA GLU A 122 -13.88 -6.60 12.43
C GLU A 122 -12.64 -7.36 11.95
N GLY A 123 -12.44 -8.59 12.45
CA GLY A 123 -11.26 -9.39 12.18
C GLY A 123 -10.07 -9.10 13.11
N LYS A 124 -8.92 -9.70 12.79
CA LYS A 124 -7.64 -9.52 13.50
C LYS A 124 -6.64 -8.88 12.54
N PRO A 125 -6.65 -7.55 12.37
CA PRO A 125 -5.66 -6.91 11.52
C PRO A 125 -4.27 -7.17 12.12
N ALA A 126 -3.30 -7.44 11.25
CA ALA A 126 -1.92 -7.45 11.68
C ALA A 126 -1.58 -6.02 12.13
N LYS A 127 -1.38 -5.82 13.44
CA LYS A 127 -0.97 -4.53 13.98
C LYS A 127 0.46 -4.23 13.57
N PHE A 128 0.64 -3.59 12.44
CA PHE A 128 1.86 -2.88 12.12
C PHE A 128 1.63 -1.41 12.50
N GLY A 129 2.24 -0.97 13.60
CA GLY A 129 2.15 0.42 14.03
C GLY A 129 2.89 1.32 13.04
N ARG A 130 2.44 2.57 12.92
CA ARG A 130 3.18 3.61 12.18
C ARG A 130 4.46 3.94 12.93
N VAL A 131 5.57 3.33 12.53
CA VAL A 131 6.89 3.76 12.99
C VAL A 131 7.28 4.91 12.07
N HIS A 132 7.30 6.16 12.52
CA HIS A 132 7.64 7.30 11.65
C HIS A 132 9.17 7.44 11.48
N VAL A 133 9.84 6.39 11.01
CA VAL A 133 11.28 6.43 10.77
C VAL A 133 11.50 6.46 9.26
N ASP A 134 12.24 7.46 8.79
CA ASP A 134 12.61 7.50 7.38
C ASP A 134 13.35 6.21 7.00
N PRO A 135 12.97 5.56 5.89
CA PRO A 135 13.58 4.29 5.51
C PRO A 135 15.04 4.53 5.16
N SER A 136 15.91 3.64 5.63
CA SER A 136 17.31 3.61 5.25
C SER A 136 17.48 3.38 3.74
N GLY A 137 18.67 3.66 3.19
CA GLY A 137 18.90 3.58 1.75
C GLY A 137 18.58 2.21 1.12
N LEU A 138 18.82 1.11 1.84
CA LEU A 138 18.46 -0.24 1.38
C LEU A 138 16.95 -0.46 1.45
N GLU A 139 16.27 0.01 2.49
CA GLU A 139 14.82 -0.09 2.65
C GLU A 139 14.10 0.70 1.57
N ALA A 140 14.50 1.95 1.34
CA ALA A 140 13.96 2.79 0.26
C ALA A 140 14.18 2.16 -1.12
N PHE A 141 15.33 1.52 -1.35
CA PHE A 141 15.61 0.79 -2.59
C PHE A 141 14.67 -0.42 -2.77
N VAL A 142 14.50 -1.24 -1.74
CA VAL A 142 13.59 -2.39 -1.78
C VAL A 142 12.15 -1.94 -2.00
N MET A 143 11.68 -0.94 -1.24
CA MET A 143 10.34 -0.38 -1.37
C MET A 143 10.07 0.11 -2.80
N LYS A 144 11.01 0.85 -3.39
CA LYS A 144 10.86 1.38 -4.74
C LYS A 144 10.83 0.29 -5.82
N HIS A 145 11.73 -0.69 -5.75
CA HIS A 145 11.92 -1.65 -6.84
C HIS A 145 11.12 -2.95 -6.70
N ARG A 146 10.83 -3.38 -5.46
CA ARG A 146 10.00 -4.56 -5.19
C ARG A 146 8.52 -4.18 -5.06
N ASP A 147 8.24 -3.15 -4.27
CA ASP A 147 6.88 -2.83 -3.83
C ASP A 147 6.26 -1.65 -4.62
N GLY A 148 7.06 -0.98 -5.47
CA GLY A 148 6.63 0.19 -6.24
C GLY A 148 6.41 1.45 -5.39
N ILE A 149 6.88 1.46 -4.14
CA ILE A 149 6.73 2.55 -3.18
C ILE A 149 7.97 3.45 -3.23
N ASP A 150 7.93 4.50 -4.05
CA ASP A 150 8.97 5.54 -4.04
C ASP A 150 8.68 6.57 -2.94
N VAL A 151 9.38 6.43 -1.81
CA VAL A 151 9.23 7.30 -0.63
C VAL A 151 9.65 8.75 -0.88
N ALA A 152 10.49 9.02 -1.89
CA ALA A 152 10.87 10.37 -2.28
C ALA A 152 9.79 11.10 -3.08
N GLN A 153 8.79 10.37 -3.60
CA GLN A 153 7.74 10.95 -4.42
C GLN A 153 6.66 11.61 -3.56
N GLN A 154 6.55 12.93 -3.70
CA GLN A 154 5.60 13.75 -2.94
C GLN A 154 4.46 14.29 -3.82
N CYS A 155 3.28 14.37 -3.22
CA CYS A 155 2.05 14.98 -3.73
C CYS A 155 1.50 15.95 -2.70
N ARG A 156 2.03 17.17 -2.70
CA ARG A 156 1.70 18.27 -1.78
C ARG A 156 1.45 19.57 -2.53
#